data_AF-A0A3D2SI23-F1
#
_entry.id   AF-A0A3D2SI23-F1
#
_cell.length_a   1.000
_cell.length_b   1.000
_cell.length_c   1.000
_cell.angle_alpha   90.00
_cell.angle_beta   90.00
_cell.angle_gamma   90.00
#
_symmetry.space_group_name_H-M   'P 1'
#
loop_
_entity.id
_entity.type
_entity.pdbx_description
1 polymer ?
#
loop_
_entity_poly.entity_id
_entity_poly.type
_entity_poly.pdbx_seq_one_letter_code
_entity_poly.pdbx_strand_id
1 'polypeptide(L)'
;MFHFIQQQDDFAHVLQQMDQYPVYALDTEFIKVDTLWPKLGVFQINVNEQIYLLDGAALDLTPFWNKLYLAKQNIFHACGEDIDLIYHYAQQD
;
A
#
# COMPACT_ATOMS: atom_id res chain seq x y z
N MET A 1 14.04 -3.67 -11.05
CA MET A 1 13.58 -2.33 -11.49
C MET A 1 12.23 -2.08 -10.81
N PHE A 2 11.89 -0.85 -10.46
CA PHE A 2 10.60 -0.53 -9.82
C PHE A 2 9.66 0.15 -10.82
N HIS A 3 8.35 0.08 -10.53
CA HIS A 3 7.30 0.78 -11.25
C HIS A 3 6.68 1.84 -10.34
N PHE A 4 6.80 3.11 -10.72
CA PHE A 4 6.10 4.19 -10.01
C PHE A 4 4.70 4.36 -10.57
N ILE A 5 3.70 4.28 -9.71
CA ILE A 5 2.28 4.24 -10.07
C ILE A 5 1.60 5.48 -9.47
N GLN A 6 1.13 6.37 -10.35
CA GLN A 6 0.49 7.63 -9.98
C GLN A 6 -0.80 7.89 -10.77
N GLN A 7 -1.21 6.94 -11.62
CA GLN A 7 -2.44 7.00 -12.40
C GLN A 7 -3.31 5.78 -12.07
N GLN A 8 -4.62 6.00 -11.95
CA GLN A 8 -5.56 4.95 -11.54
C GLN A 8 -5.60 3.77 -12.53
N ASP A 9 -5.42 4.03 -13.83
CA ASP A 9 -5.39 2.99 -14.87
C ASP A 9 -4.21 2.03 -14.69
N ASP A 10 -3.02 2.56 -14.37
CA ASP A 10 -1.83 1.75 -14.08
C ASP A 10 -1.99 0.98 -12.75
N PHE A 11 -2.67 1.61 -11.78
CA PHE A 11 -2.94 0.99 -10.48
C PHE A 11 -3.87 -0.24 -10.59
N ALA A 12 -4.80 -0.24 -11.55
CA ALA A 12 -5.64 -1.42 -11.83
C ALA A 12 -4.81 -2.67 -12.18
N HIS A 13 -3.66 -2.51 -12.85
CA HIS A 13 -2.76 -3.62 -13.15
C HIS A 13 -2.12 -4.19 -11.89
N VAL A 14 -1.76 -3.33 -10.92
CA VAL A 14 -1.21 -3.78 -9.62
C VAL A 14 -2.24 -4.61 -8.88
N LEU A 15 -3.50 -4.15 -8.82
CA LEU A 15 -4.59 -4.88 -8.17
C LEU A 15 -4.82 -6.26 -8.79
N GLN A 16 -4.69 -6.38 -10.11
CA GLN A 16 -4.76 -7.67 -10.81
C GLN A 16 -3.60 -8.61 -10.46
N GLN A 17 -2.38 -8.08 -10.29
CA GLN A 17 -1.25 -8.88 -9.82
C GLN A 17 -1.49 -9.38 -8.39
N MET A 18 -2.03 -8.53 -7.52
CA MET A 18 -2.38 -8.92 -6.15
C MET A 18 -3.40 -10.07 -6.11
N ASP A 19 -4.37 -10.09 -7.02
CA ASP A 19 -5.35 -11.18 -7.14
C ASP A 19 -4.72 -12.54 -7.45
N GLN A 20 -3.56 -12.56 -8.11
CA GLN A 20 -2.87 -13.80 -8.50
C GLN A 20 -1.91 -14.30 -7.42
N TYR A 21 -1.39 -13.41 -6.57
CA TYR A 21 -0.29 -13.70 -5.66
C TYR A 21 -0.56 -13.15 -4.26
N PRO A 22 -1.03 -13.95 -3.29
CA PRO A 22 -1.58 -13.44 -2.03
C PRO A 22 -0.52 -13.15 -0.94
N VAL A 23 0.74 -12.97 -1.30
CA VAL A 23 1.85 -12.69 -0.37
C VAL A 23 2.54 -11.41 -0.80
N TYR A 24 2.61 -10.43 0.10
CA TYR A 24 3.11 -9.09 -0.19
C TYR A 24 4.21 -8.68 0.77
N ALA A 25 5.28 -8.08 0.25
CA ALA A 25 6.25 -7.34 1.05
C ALA A 25 5.92 -5.85 0.96
N LEU A 26 5.84 -5.16 2.10
CA LEU A 26 5.20 -3.86 2.23
C LEU A 26 6.06 -2.91 3.08
N ASP A 27 6.02 -1.63 2.75
CA ASP A 27 6.67 -0.53 3.47
C ASP A 27 5.95 0.79 3.14
N THR A 28 6.06 1.82 3.98
CA THR A 28 5.40 3.11 3.73
C THR A 28 6.31 4.31 3.98
N GLU A 29 6.13 5.37 3.20
CA GLU A 29 6.71 6.68 3.45
C GLU A 29 5.60 7.69 3.76
N PHE A 30 5.68 8.33 4.92
CA PHE A 30 4.66 9.29 5.36
C PHE A 30 5.27 10.46 6.14
N ILE A 31 4.50 11.55 6.24
CA ILE A 31 4.87 12.73 7.04
C ILE A 31 3.91 12.84 8.22
N LYS A 32 4.49 12.97 9.43
CA LYS A 32 3.76 13.13 10.70
C LYS A 32 4.41 14.23 11.56
N VAL A 33 4.39 15.45 11.05
CA VAL A 33 5.03 16.62 11.71
C VAL A 33 4.00 17.47 12.45
N ASP A 34 2.89 17.85 11.79
CA ASP A 34 1.89 18.79 12.34
C ASP A 34 0.43 18.30 12.21
N THR A 35 0.23 16.98 12.09
CA THR A 35 -1.10 16.38 11.94
C THR A 35 -1.32 15.27 12.95
N LEU A 36 -2.58 15.13 13.41
CA LEU A 36 -2.99 14.02 14.27
C LEU A 36 -2.75 12.66 13.58
N TRP A 37 -3.03 12.60 12.28
CA TRP A 37 -2.87 11.41 11.46
C TRP A 37 -1.74 11.59 10.44
N PRO A 38 -0.90 10.56 10.20
CA PRO A 38 0.16 10.63 9.21
C PRO A 38 -0.43 10.78 7.82
N LYS A 39 0.21 11.59 6.97
CA LYS A 39 -0.14 11.71 5.56
C LYS A 39 0.72 10.74 4.75
N LEU A 40 0.08 9.76 4.11
CA LEU A 40 0.75 8.82 3.22
C LEU A 40 1.34 9.57 2.01
N GLY A 41 2.64 9.43 1.81
CA GLY A 41 3.34 9.91 0.61
C GLY A 41 3.47 8.79 -0.42
N VAL A 42 4.11 7.69 -0.04
CA VAL A 42 4.30 6.52 -0.90
C VAL A 42 3.95 5.26 -0.14
N PHE A 43 3.29 4.32 -0.82
CA PHE A 43 3.12 2.96 -0.34
C PHE A 43 3.93 2.01 -1.24
N GLN A 44 4.87 1.28 -0.67
CA GLN A 44 5.72 0.34 -1.39
C GLN A 44 5.15 -1.06 -1.28
N ILE A 45 5.08 -1.77 -2.40
CA ILE A 45 4.64 -3.16 -2.42
C ILE A 45 5.47 -3.99 -3.40
N ASN A 46 5.92 -5.16 -2.93
CA ASN A 46 6.40 -6.22 -3.79
C ASN A 46 5.31 -7.28 -3.96
N VAL A 47 4.96 -7.58 -5.21
CA VAL A 47 4.04 -8.66 -5.59
C VAL A 47 4.74 -9.52 -6.64
N ASN A 48 4.97 -10.80 -6.34
CA ASN A 48 5.59 -11.74 -7.29
C ASN A 48 6.89 -11.21 -7.93
N GLU A 49 7.83 -10.75 -7.08
CA GLU A 49 9.12 -10.18 -7.47
C GLU A 49 9.04 -8.83 -8.20
N GLN A 50 7.84 -8.30 -8.47
CA GLN A 50 7.63 -6.97 -9.03
C GLN A 50 7.49 -5.93 -7.94
N ILE A 51 8.23 -4.83 -8.05
CA ILE A 51 8.23 -3.74 -7.07
C ILE A 51 7.41 -2.57 -7.62
N TYR A 52 6.40 -2.16 -6.86
CA TYR A 52 5.56 -1.01 -7.15
C TYR A 52 5.70 0.04 -6.05
N LEU A 53 5.79 1.29 -6.47
CA LEU A 53 5.77 2.48 -5.60
C LEU A 53 4.46 3.21 -5.90
N LEU A 54 3.49 3.13 -5.00
CA LEU A 54 2.15 3.69 -5.17
C LEU A 54 2.13 5.11 -4.59
N ASP A 55 1.77 6.10 -5.40
CA ASP A 55 1.60 7.48 -4.93
C ASP A 55 0.35 7.60 -4.04
N GLY A 56 0.56 7.84 -2.74
CA GLY A 56 -0.51 7.93 -1.75
C GLY A 56 -1.34 9.21 -1.82
N ALA A 57 -0.87 10.22 -2.55
CA ALA A 57 -1.60 11.48 -2.75
C ALA A 57 -2.40 11.49 -4.06
N ALA A 58 -1.98 10.72 -5.06
CA ALA A 58 -2.61 10.70 -6.38
C ALA A 58 -3.64 9.56 -6.58
N LEU A 59 -3.46 8.42 -5.90
CA LEU A 59 -4.28 7.22 -6.11
C LEU A 59 -5.46 7.13 -5.15
N ASP A 60 -6.58 6.59 -5.63
CA ASP A 60 -7.60 6.03 -4.74
C ASP A 60 -7.21 4.61 -4.34
N LEU A 61 -6.69 4.48 -3.11
CA LEU A 61 -6.25 3.23 -2.52
C LEU A 61 -7.37 2.42 -1.85
N THR A 62 -8.64 2.86 -1.91
CA THR A 62 -9.77 2.10 -1.35
C THR A 62 -9.77 0.61 -1.74
N PRO A 63 -9.63 0.22 -3.02
CA PRO A 63 -9.58 -1.20 -3.39
C PRO A 63 -8.30 -1.91 -2.91
N PHE A 64 -7.21 -1.18 -2.68
CA PHE A 64 -5.94 -1.73 -2.18
C PHE A 64 -6.10 -2.33 -0.78
N TRP A 65 -6.77 -1.60 0.12
CA TRP A 65 -6.91 -1.97 1.52
C TRP A 65 -7.63 -3.31 1.68
N ASN A 66 -8.66 -3.55 0.86
CA ASN A 66 -9.35 -4.83 0.80
C ASN A 66 -8.42 -5.98 0.38
N LYS A 67 -7.50 -5.74 -0.57
CA LYS A 67 -6.53 -6.77 -1.00
C LYS A 67 -5.52 -7.07 0.10
N LEU A 68 -5.05 -6.05 0.84
CA LEU A 68 -4.15 -6.26 1.98
C LEU A 68 -4.83 -7.06 3.09
N TYR A 69 -6.11 -6.78 3.39
CA TYR A 69 -6.87 -7.50 4.40
C TYR A 69 -7.07 -8.98 4.02
N LEU A 70 -7.38 -9.25 2.75
CA LEU A 70 -7.59 -10.62 2.23
C LEU A 70 -6.29 -11.36 1.89
N ALA A 71 -5.13 -10.73 2.05
CA ALA A 71 -3.83 -11.34 1.78
C ALA A 71 -3.63 -12.58 2.64
N LYS A 72 -2.98 -13.60 2.08
CA LYS A 72 -2.54 -14.75 2.87
C LYS A 72 -1.42 -14.36 3.82
N GLN A 73 -0.54 -13.45 3.41
CA GLN A 73 0.55 -12.97 4.24
C GLN A 73 1.01 -11.57 3.81
N ASN A 74 1.07 -10.66 4.78
CA ASN A 74 1.70 -9.35 4.65
C ASN A 74 3.03 -9.37 5.40
N ILE A 75 4.12 -9.01 4.74
CA ILE A 75 5.48 -9.04 5.27
C ILE A 75 5.96 -7.60 5.41
N PHE A 76 6.28 -7.19 6.63
CA PHE A 76 6.87 -5.90 6.93
C PHE A 76 8.10 -6.05 7.83
N HIS A 77 8.88 -4.98 7.95
CA HIS A 77 9.94 -4.83 8.94
C HIS A 77 9.63 -3.64 9.86
N ALA A 78 9.66 -3.82 11.18
CA ALA A 78 9.44 -2.74 12.15
C ALA A 78 8.13 -1.92 11.97
N CYS A 79 7.03 -2.59 11.61
CA CYS A 79 5.79 -1.98 11.09
C CYS A 79 4.84 -1.30 12.08
N GLY A 80 5.33 -0.84 13.24
CA GLY A 80 4.45 -0.21 14.23
C GLY A 80 3.66 0.97 13.66
N GLU A 81 4.37 1.89 13.00
CA GLU A 81 3.73 3.08 12.41
C GLU A 81 3.02 2.79 11.09
N ASP A 82 3.50 1.82 10.29
CA ASP A 82 2.81 1.40 9.07
C ASP A 82 1.42 0.84 9.38
N ILE A 83 1.30 0.01 10.42
CA ILE A 83 0.02 -0.56 10.84
C ILE A 83 -0.94 0.55 11.30
N ASP A 84 -0.47 1.53 12.07
CA ASP A 84 -1.29 2.68 12.50
C ASP A 84 -1.78 3.50 11.30
N LEU A 85 -0.91 3.71 10.30
CA LEU A 85 -1.25 4.39 9.05
C LEU A 85 -2.32 3.58 8.28
N ILE A 86 -2.10 2.28 8.08
CA ILE A 86 -3.04 1.42 7.37
C ILE A 86 -4.39 1.39 8.09
N TYR A 87 -4.41 1.28 9.42
CA TYR A 87 -5.63 1.32 10.22
C TYR A 87 -6.42 2.61 9.98
N HIS A 88 -5.73 3.76 9.96
CA HIS A 88 -6.36 5.05 9.68
C HIS A 88 -6.98 5.13 8.28
N TYR A 89 -6.26 4.67 7.25
CA TYR A 89 -6.69 4.79 5.85
C TYR A 89 -7.68 3.71 5.41
N ALA A 90 -7.59 2.50 5.95
CA ALA A 90 -8.42 1.37 5.52
C ALA A 90 -9.87 1.52 5.97
N GLN A 91 -10.13 2.17 7.11
CA GLN A 91 -11.47 2.35 7.70
C GLN A 91 -12.32 1.06 7.73
N GLN A 92 -11.67 -0.10 7.87
CA GLN A 92 -12.33 -1.39 7.98
C GLN A 92 -12.63 -1.67 9.46
N ASP A 93 -13.89 -1.92 9.79
CA ASP A 93 -14.32 -2.45 11.09
C ASP A 93 -14.14 -3.98 11.15
#